data_AF-A0A439VGT1-F1
#
_entry.id   AF-A0A439VGT1-F1
#
_cell.length_a   1.000
_cell.length_b   1.000
_cell.length_c   1.000
_cell.angle_alpha   90.00
_cell.angle_beta   90.00
_cell.angle_gamma   90.00
#
_symmetry.space_group_name_H-M   'P 1'
#
loop_
_entity.id
_entity.type
_entity.pdbx_description
1 polymer ?
#
loop_
_entity_poly.entity_id
_entity_poly.type
_entity_poly.pdbx_seq_one_letter_code
_entity_poly.pdbx_strand_id
1 'polypeptide(L)'
;MMTVAIVENGTLVVSVGGFAASIAAKAIEHQFDALTHFPDRCANIELDELATRLNDFAAYVEDLAGKGDIAPGFNGVVEVEAFARRHVDLTRRFWAAEGRCLNWFITGPASFPVARNEKRIKVADARRADLAAHPVAARKAVKRKALPHGADDEPIRSGDPSALQRIMTKIEDLALSIDKMKAANTIIRRMEKGGADDAAMIAAIVAQTGLSADVAARGVVLADWQWKRGFDTSGNRAEIRRLHSRLKSLARMQERGNESQTVKTGIGAVEIIENVGMARIQLIFPAKPDEATRRALKANGFRWLPSQGAWQRHINEAGRWAAERVMKAISAEGAA
;
A
#
# COMPACT_ATOMS: atom_id res chain seq x y z
N MET A 1 6.65 -6.73 -22.24
CA MET A 1 5.58 -7.46 -21.54
C MET A 1 6.09 -8.85 -21.25
N MET A 2 6.60 -9.04 -20.04
CA MET A 2 7.10 -10.32 -19.52
C MET A 2 5.92 -11.29 -19.49
N THR A 3 5.88 -12.15 -20.50
CA THR A 3 4.88 -13.22 -20.57
C THR A 3 5.41 -14.38 -19.74
N VAL A 4 4.69 -14.71 -18.68
CA VAL A 4 5.06 -15.68 -17.65
C VAL A 4 4.35 -17.01 -17.86
N ALA A 5 3.13 -16.93 -18.37
CA ALA A 5 2.23 -18.05 -18.53
C ALA A 5 1.59 -17.99 -19.92
N ILE A 6 1.58 -19.12 -20.61
CA ILE A 6 0.97 -19.27 -21.93
C ILE A 6 0.12 -20.53 -21.90
N VAL A 7 -1.07 -20.47 -22.48
CA VAL A 7 -1.92 -21.65 -22.70
C VAL A 7 -1.81 -22.04 -24.17
N GLU A 8 -1.25 -23.23 -24.43
CA GLU A 8 -1.13 -23.80 -25.77
C GLU A 8 -1.76 -25.19 -25.78
N ASN A 9 -2.66 -25.44 -26.74
CA ASN A 9 -3.31 -26.74 -26.92
C ASN A 9 -3.95 -27.32 -25.64
N GLY A 10 -4.62 -26.47 -24.85
CA GLY A 10 -5.26 -26.87 -23.59
C GLY A 10 -4.27 -27.20 -22.47
N THR A 11 -3.01 -26.77 -22.58
CA THR A 11 -1.99 -26.93 -21.55
C THR A 11 -1.44 -25.57 -21.16
N LEU A 12 -1.54 -25.25 -19.86
CA LEU A 12 -0.91 -24.08 -19.28
C LEU A 12 0.57 -24.39 -19.02
N VAL A 13 1.46 -23.60 -19.61
CA VAL A 13 2.90 -23.62 -19.35
C VAL A 13 3.27 -22.32 -18.65
N VAL A 14 3.83 -22.44 -17.44
CA VAL A 14 4.36 -21.34 -16.64
C VAL A 14 5.87 -21.48 -16.54
N SER A 15 6.62 -20.43 -16.89
CA SER A 15 8.08 -20.40 -16.79
C SER A 15 8.56 -19.04 -16.30
N VAL A 16 9.13 -18.99 -15.09
CA VAL A 16 9.73 -17.78 -14.51
C VAL A 16 10.91 -18.15 -13.63
N GLY A 17 12.09 -17.59 -13.92
CA GLY A 17 13.28 -17.84 -13.10
C GLY A 17 13.57 -19.33 -13.00
N GLY A 18 13.59 -19.86 -11.77
CA GLY A 18 13.75 -21.30 -11.52
C GLY A 18 12.44 -22.11 -11.42
N PHE A 19 11.28 -21.46 -11.54
CA PHE A 19 9.97 -22.13 -11.45
C PHE A 19 9.41 -22.44 -12.83
N ALA A 20 9.16 -23.73 -13.08
CA ALA A 20 8.42 -24.21 -14.24
C ALA A 20 7.25 -25.08 -13.77
N ALA A 21 6.06 -24.86 -14.34
CA ALA A 21 4.90 -25.70 -14.12
C ALA A 21 4.15 -25.91 -15.43
N SER A 22 3.70 -27.15 -15.65
CA SER A 22 2.80 -27.51 -16.74
C SER A 22 1.54 -28.12 -16.16
N ILE A 23 0.37 -27.65 -16.62
CA ILE A 23 -0.93 -28.12 -16.18
C ILE A 23 -1.81 -28.31 -17.42
N ALA A 24 -2.12 -29.55 -17.75
CA ALA A 24 -3.07 -29.88 -18.81
C ALA A 24 -4.52 -29.72 -18.32
N ALA A 25 -5.41 -29.21 -19.16
CA ALA A 25 -6.85 -29.10 -18.86
C ALA A 25 -7.43 -30.46 -18.44
N LYS A 26 -7.03 -31.53 -19.14
CA LYS A 26 -7.40 -32.91 -18.84
C LYS A 26 -7.05 -33.36 -17.42
N ALA A 27 -6.03 -32.78 -16.80
CA ALA A 27 -5.66 -33.11 -15.42
C ALA A 27 -6.61 -32.49 -14.38
N ILE A 28 -7.37 -31.45 -14.76
CA ILE A 28 -8.28 -30.72 -13.86
C ILE A 28 -9.76 -30.89 -14.22
N GLU A 29 -10.08 -31.39 -15.42
CA GLU A 29 -11.45 -31.66 -15.90
C GLU A 29 -12.33 -32.34 -14.85
N HIS A 30 -11.82 -33.41 -14.22
CA HIS A 30 -12.54 -34.18 -13.20
C HIS A 30 -13.01 -33.37 -11.99
N GLN A 31 -12.42 -32.19 -11.74
CA GLN A 31 -12.85 -31.29 -10.68
C GLN A 31 -14.16 -30.57 -11.03
N PHE A 32 -14.60 -30.59 -12.29
CA PHE A 32 -15.79 -29.88 -12.73
C PHE A 32 -16.97 -30.80 -13.10
N ASP A 33 -16.75 -32.12 -13.15
CA ASP A 33 -17.74 -33.13 -13.55
C ASP A 33 -19.06 -33.03 -12.76
N ALA A 34 -18.99 -32.72 -11.47
CA ALA A 34 -20.17 -32.61 -10.61
C ALA A 34 -20.81 -31.20 -10.59
N LEU A 35 -20.25 -30.25 -11.35
CA LEU A 35 -20.61 -28.83 -11.31
C LEU A 35 -21.22 -28.32 -12.62
N THR A 36 -20.78 -28.85 -13.75
CA THR A 36 -21.18 -28.42 -15.11
C THR A 36 -21.34 -29.60 -16.05
N HIS A 37 -22.10 -29.42 -17.14
CA HIS A 37 -22.17 -30.38 -18.24
C HIS A 37 -20.95 -30.31 -19.19
N PHE A 38 -20.13 -29.27 -19.08
CA PHE A 38 -18.97 -29.03 -19.95
C PHE A 38 -17.69 -28.85 -19.11
N PRO A 39 -17.21 -29.91 -18.44
CA PRO A 39 -16.03 -29.84 -17.57
C PRO A 39 -14.75 -29.49 -18.33
N ASP A 40 -14.66 -29.92 -19.59
CA ASP A 40 -13.61 -29.58 -20.55
C ASP A 40 -13.53 -28.06 -20.81
N ARG A 41 -14.67 -27.41 -21.06
CA ARG A 41 -14.72 -25.98 -21.31
C ARG A 41 -14.35 -25.19 -20.06
N CYS A 42 -14.86 -25.58 -18.90
CA CYS A 42 -14.53 -24.94 -17.63
C CYS A 42 -13.04 -25.08 -17.30
N ALA A 43 -12.45 -26.25 -17.50
CA ALA A 43 -11.02 -26.46 -17.31
C ALA A 43 -10.17 -25.51 -18.17
N ASN A 44 -10.51 -25.35 -19.46
CA ASN A 44 -9.77 -24.44 -20.35
C ASN A 44 -9.91 -22.97 -19.90
N ILE A 45 -11.12 -22.52 -19.55
CA ILE A 45 -11.35 -21.15 -19.04
C ILE A 45 -10.51 -20.89 -17.79
N GLU A 46 -10.50 -21.83 -16.84
CA GLU A 46 -9.73 -21.70 -15.60
C GLU A 46 -8.22 -21.62 -15.83
N LEU A 47 -7.69 -22.32 -16.84
CA LEU A 47 -6.29 -22.20 -17.23
C LEU A 47 -5.98 -20.83 -17.85
N ASP A 48 -6.84 -20.32 -18.72
CA ASP A 48 -6.70 -18.98 -19.33
C ASP A 48 -6.78 -17.87 -18.28
N GLU A 49 -7.70 -17.98 -17.33
CA GLU A 49 -7.80 -17.03 -16.22
C GLU A 49 -6.56 -17.09 -15.32
N LEU A 50 -6.04 -18.29 -15.03
CA LEU A 50 -4.80 -18.44 -14.27
C LEU A 50 -3.62 -17.80 -15.01
N ALA A 51 -3.49 -18.02 -16.32
CA ALA A 51 -2.47 -17.38 -17.14
C ALA A 51 -2.58 -15.85 -17.08
N THR A 52 -3.80 -15.33 -17.22
CA THR A 52 -4.09 -13.89 -17.14
C THR A 52 -3.66 -13.32 -15.79
N ARG A 53 -4.05 -13.95 -14.66
CA ARG A 53 -3.66 -13.49 -13.32
C ARG A 53 -2.14 -13.47 -13.11
N LEU A 54 -1.42 -14.44 -13.67
CA LEU A 54 0.05 -14.50 -13.60
C LEU A 54 0.70 -13.40 -14.45
N ASN A 55 0.24 -13.22 -15.69
CA ASN A 55 0.75 -12.22 -16.61
C ASN A 55 0.43 -10.78 -16.13
N ASP A 56 -0.76 -10.54 -15.58
CA ASP A 56 -1.15 -9.25 -14.98
C ASP A 56 -0.22 -8.86 -13.82
N PHE A 57 0.20 -9.84 -13.02
CA PHE A 57 1.14 -9.59 -11.95
C PHE A 57 2.54 -9.30 -12.49
N ALA A 58 2.99 -10.05 -13.51
CA ALA A 58 4.28 -9.80 -14.16
C ALA A 58 4.33 -8.40 -14.79
N ALA A 59 3.29 -8.01 -15.52
CA ALA A 59 3.14 -6.68 -16.10
C ALA A 59 3.16 -5.58 -15.03
N TYR A 60 2.50 -5.80 -13.88
CA TYR A 60 2.56 -4.87 -12.76
C TYR A 60 3.97 -4.72 -12.19
N VAL A 61 4.74 -5.82 -12.09
CA VAL A 61 6.13 -5.77 -11.62
C VAL A 61 7.03 -5.06 -12.64
N GLU A 62 6.81 -5.26 -13.94
CA GLU A 62 7.52 -4.52 -15.00
C GLU A 62 7.21 -3.01 -14.96
N ASP A 63 5.94 -2.62 -14.80
CA ASP A 63 5.55 -1.21 -14.65
C ASP A 63 6.20 -0.56 -13.43
N LEU A 64 6.26 -1.30 -12.31
CA LEU A 64 7.02 -0.85 -11.15
C LEU A 64 8.52 -0.75 -11.43
N ALA A 65 9.07 -1.67 -12.22
CA ALA A 65 10.49 -1.66 -12.60
C ALA A 65 10.85 -0.51 -13.55
N GLY A 66 9.88 0.01 -14.31
CA GLY A 66 10.05 1.19 -15.16
C GLY A 66 10.04 2.52 -14.41
N LYS A 67 9.59 2.54 -13.15
CA LYS A 67 9.59 3.75 -12.31
C LYS A 67 10.98 3.92 -11.69
N GLY A 68 11.63 5.06 -11.91
CA GLY A 68 13.07 5.26 -11.64
C GLY A 68 13.56 5.11 -10.19
N ASP A 69 12.66 5.07 -9.21
CA ASP A 69 12.99 5.08 -7.77
C ASP A 69 12.90 3.68 -7.12
N ILE A 70 13.61 2.69 -7.67
CA ILE A 70 13.57 1.32 -7.13
C ILE A 70 14.70 1.08 -6.14
N ALA A 71 14.40 0.35 -5.06
CA ALA A 71 15.40 -0.07 -4.08
C ALA A 71 16.56 -0.87 -4.72
N PRO A 72 17.83 -0.56 -4.37
CA PRO A 72 19.01 -1.28 -4.87
C PRO A 72 19.01 -2.71 -4.30
N GLY A 73 18.56 -3.67 -5.10
CA GLY A 73 18.39 -5.08 -4.69
C GLY A 73 17.00 -5.64 -4.91
N PHE A 74 16.04 -4.84 -5.40
CA PHE A 74 14.77 -5.38 -5.86
C PHE A 74 14.96 -6.21 -7.13
N ASN A 75 14.70 -7.52 -7.03
CA ASN A 75 14.70 -8.41 -8.18
C ASN A 75 13.26 -8.78 -8.54
N GLY A 76 12.73 -8.14 -9.59
CA GLY A 76 11.37 -8.38 -10.07
C GLY A 76 11.11 -9.84 -10.45
N VAL A 77 12.09 -10.52 -11.06
CA VAL A 77 11.94 -11.93 -11.48
C VAL A 77 11.73 -12.85 -10.28
N VAL A 78 12.47 -12.63 -9.17
CA VAL A 78 12.33 -13.45 -7.96
C VAL A 78 10.96 -13.24 -7.30
N GLU A 79 10.43 -12.01 -7.28
CA GLU A 79 9.11 -11.74 -6.73
C GLU A 79 8.00 -12.35 -7.60
N VAL A 80 8.14 -12.30 -8.93
CA VAL A 80 7.21 -12.96 -9.87
C VAL A 80 7.29 -14.48 -9.74
N GLU A 81 8.48 -15.06 -9.56
CA GLU A 81 8.65 -16.50 -9.30
C GLU A 81 7.93 -16.93 -8.00
N ALA A 82 8.17 -16.21 -6.91
CA ALA A 82 7.53 -16.49 -5.62
C ALA A 82 6.01 -16.34 -5.69
N PHE A 83 5.52 -15.33 -6.41
CA PHE A 83 4.10 -15.15 -6.67
C PHE A 83 3.52 -16.31 -7.48
N ALA A 84 4.15 -16.68 -8.59
CA ALA A 84 3.68 -17.74 -9.47
C ALA A 84 3.59 -19.08 -8.72
N ARG A 85 4.64 -19.45 -7.99
CA ARG A 85 4.66 -20.69 -7.18
C ARG A 85 3.49 -20.74 -6.18
N ARG A 86 3.28 -19.66 -5.43
CA ARG A 86 2.22 -19.59 -4.42
C ARG A 86 0.83 -19.51 -5.05
N HIS A 87 0.66 -18.75 -6.12
CA HIS A 87 -0.65 -18.57 -6.75
C HIS A 87 -1.11 -19.84 -7.46
N VAL A 88 -0.20 -20.59 -8.09
CA VAL A 88 -0.49 -21.92 -8.66
C VAL A 88 -0.92 -22.91 -7.57
N ASP A 89 -0.21 -22.96 -6.43
CA ASP A 89 -0.59 -23.81 -5.29
C ASP A 89 -1.98 -23.44 -4.71
N LEU A 90 -2.26 -22.15 -4.54
CA LEU A 90 -3.58 -21.69 -4.09
C LEU A 90 -4.69 -22.05 -5.07
N THR A 91 -4.43 -21.91 -6.37
CA THR A 91 -5.40 -22.24 -7.41
C THR A 91 -5.69 -23.75 -7.43
N ARG A 92 -4.67 -24.60 -7.30
CA ARG A 92 -4.85 -26.06 -7.18
C ARG A 92 -5.68 -26.45 -5.97
N ARG A 93 -5.47 -25.79 -4.82
CA ARG A 93 -6.28 -26.02 -3.60
C ARG A 93 -7.72 -25.56 -3.76
N PHE A 94 -7.94 -24.48 -4.50
CA PHE A 94 -9.28 -24.00 -4.84
C PHE A 94 -10.00 -25.01 -5.74
N TRP A 95 -9.40 -25.43 -6.85
CA TRP A 95 -9.98 -26.47 -7.73
C TRP A 95 -10.31 -27.75 -6.97
N ALA A 96 -9.38 -28.24 -6.13
CA ALA A 96 -9.61 -29.44 -5.31
C ALA A 96 -10.72 -29.28 -4.25
N ALA A 97 -11.03 -28.05 -3.83
CA ALA A 97 -12.14 -27.78 -2.91
C ALA A 97 -13.46 -27.65 -3.68
N GLU A 98 -13.42 -26.96 -4.82
CA GLU A 98 -14.55 -26.77 -5.71
C GLU A 98 -15.05 -28.10 -6.28
N GLY A 99 -14.17 -28.99 -6.73
CA GLY A 99 -14.59 -30.30 -7.27
C GLY A 99 -15.15 -31.29 -6.26
N ARG A 100 -15.17 -30.96 -4.97
CA ARG A 100 -15.95 -31.72 -3.97
C ARG A 100 -17.39 -31.25 -3.90
N CYS A 101 -17.67 -30.03 -4.35
CA CYS A 101 -19.00 -29.46 -4.37
C CYS A 101 -19.82 -30.13 -5.47
N LEU A 102 -21.13 -30.20 -5.25
CA LEU A 102 -22.08 -30.86 -6.13
C LEU A 102 -23.12 -29.82 -6.56
N ASN A 103 -23.44 -29.81 -7.85
CA ASN A 103 -24.56 -29.06 -8.39
C ASN A 103 -25.75 -30.01 -8.58
N TRP A 104 -26.86 -29.71 -7.91
CA TRP A 104 -28.07 -30.54 -7.95
C TRP A 104 -28.67 -30.67 -9.36
N PHE A 105 -28.43 -29.69 -10.23
CA PHE A 105 -28.86 -29.75 -11.64
C PHE A 105 -28.07 -30.81 -12.43
N ILE A 106 -26.82 -31.07 -12.03
CA ILE A 106 -25.91 -32.03 -12.68
C ILE A 106 -26.04 -33.42 -12.05
N THR A 107 -26.02 -33.50 -10.71
CA THR A 107 -26.06 -34.78 -9.98
C THR A 107 -27.48 -35.29 -9.73
N GLY A 108 -28.50 -34.50 -10.07
CA GLY A 108 -29.91 -34.77 -9.79
C GLY A 108 -30.37 -34.32 -8.40
N PRO A 109 -31.67 -33.97 -8.24
CA PRO A 109 -32.23 -33.52 -6.97
C PRO A 109 -32.51 -34.66 -5.97
N ALA A 110 -32.68 -35.89 -6.46
CA ALA A 110 -33.03 -37.03 -5.62
C ALA A 110 -31.90 -37.35 -4.63
N SER A 111 -32.22 -37.41 -3.34
CA SER A 111 -31.27 -37.72 -2.26
C SER A 111 -30.04 -36.79 -2.19
N PHE A 112 -30.17 -35.54 -2.66
CA PHE A 112 -29.06 -34.59 -2.66
C PHE A 112 -28.59 -34.26 -1.23
N PRO A 113 -27.29 -34.39 -0.92
CA PRO A 113 -26.79 -34.25 0.45
C PRO A 113 -26.57 -32.77 0.83
N VAL A 114 -27.66 -31.99 0.95
CA VAL A 114 -27.66 -30.53 1.17
C VAL A 114 -26.67 -30.10 2.25
N ALA A 115 -26.85 -30.58 3.49
CA ALA A 115 -26.02 -30.15 4.62
C ALA A 115 -24.52 -30.50 4.47
N ARG A 116 -24.19 -31.59 3.75
CA ARG A 116 -22.81 -31.96 3.46
C ARG A 116 -22.25 -31.06 2.35
N ASN A 117 -23.04 -30.78 1.32
CA ASN A 117 -22.63 -29.94 0.20
C ASN A 117 -22.44 -28.49 0.64
N GLU A 118 -23.31 -27.95 1.48
CA GLU A 118 -23.15 -26.61 2.07
C GLU A 118 -21.82 -26.45 2.80
N LYS A 119 -21.40 -27.46 3.58
CA LYS A 119 -20.09 -27.45 4.25
C LYS A 119 -18.95 -27.41 3.24
N ARG A 120 -19.06 -28.15 2.13
CA ARG A 120 -18.05 -28.16 1.06
C ARG A 120 -17.99 -26.82 0.33
N ILE A 121 -19.14 -26.24 0.01
CA ILE A 121 -19.24 -24.89 -0.59
C ILE A 121 -18.57 -23.86 0.31
N LYS A 122 -18.84 -23.87 1.62
CA LYS A 122 -18.16 -22.96 2.57
C LYS A 122 -16.64 -23.08 2.53
N VAL A 123 -16.10 -24.30 2.37
CA VAL A 123 -14.66 -24.50 2.20
C VAL A 123 -14.19 -23.95 0.85
N ALA A 124 -14.89 -24.22 -0.23
CA ALA A 124 -14.55 -23.71 -1.56
C ALA A 124 -14.58 -22.17 -1.61
N ASP A 125 -15.58 -21.54 -1.02
CA ASP A 125 -15.71 -20.07 -0.92
C ASP A 125 -14.56 -19.47 -0.11
N ALA A 126 -14.17 -20.10 1.01
CA ALA A 126 -13.00 -19.67 1.77
C ALA A 126 -11.71 -19.75 0.93
N ARG A 127 -11.54 -20.80 0.10
CA ARG A 127 -10.40 -20.92 -0.81
C ARG A 127 -10.45 -19.92 -1.95
N ARG A 128 -11.63 -19.62 -2.48
CA ARG A 128 -11.84 -18.59 -3.50
C ARG A 128 -11.47 -17.21 -2.93
N ALA A 129 -11.84 -16.93 -1.69
CA ALA A 129 -11.47 -15.70 -0.99
C ALA A 129 -9.94 -15.60 -0.77
N ASP A 130 -9.29 -16.69 -0.34
CA ASP A 130 -7.83 -16.77 -0.22
C ASP A 130 -7.14 -16.48 -1.57
N LEU A 131 -7.67 -17.06 -2.65
CA LEU A 131 -7.16 -16.89 -4.02
C LEU A 131 -7.28 -15.45 -4.49
N ALA A 132 -8.45 -14.82 -4.28
CA ALA A 132 -8.71 -13.43 -4.66
C ALA A 132 -7.88 -12.43 -3.83
N ALA A 133 -7.65 -12.71 -2.55
CA ALA A 133 -6.84 -11.85 -1.68
C ALA A 133 -5.34 -11.89 -2.02
N HIS A 134 -4.86 -13.00 -2.59
CA HIS A 134 -3.42 -13.21 -2.83
C HIS A 134 -2.78 -12.18 -3.79
N PRO A 135 -3.32 -11.90 -5.00
CA PRO A 135 -2.79 -10.86 -5.88
C PRO A 135 -2.73 -9.48 -5.21
N VAL A 136 -3.77 -9.10 -4.48
CA VAL A 136 -3.84 -7.80 -3.78
C VAL A 136 -2.74 -7.70 -2.72
N ALA A 137 -2.59 -8.75 -1.91
CA ALA A 137 -1.55 -8.81 -0.88
C ALA A 137 -0.14 -8.82 -1.49
N ALA A 138 0.07 -9.56 -2.58
CA ALA A 138 1.34 -9.64 -3.30
C ALA A 138 1.73 -8.29 -3.92
N ARG A 139 0.81 -7.61 -4.62
CA ARG A 139 1.06 -6.28 -5.20
C ARG A 139 1.48 -5.26 -4.13
N LYS A 140 0.82 -5.29 -2.97
CA LYS A 140 1.16 -4.44 -1.82
C LYS A 140 2.54 -4.79 -1.23
N ALA A 141 2.86 -6.08 -1.10
CA ALA A 141 4.14 -6.53 -0.58
C ALA A 141 5.29 -6.14 -1.51
N VAL A 142 5.13 -6.37 -2.82
CA VAL A 142 6.10 -5.98 -3.85
C VAL A 142 6.28 -4.47 -3.88
N LYS A 143 5.19 -3.69 -3.90
CA LYS A 143 5.27 -2.21 -3.87
C LYS A 143 6.09 -1.72 -2.69
N ARG A 144 5.90 -2.31 -1.50
CA ARG A 144 6.66 -1.95 -0.28
C ARG A 144 8.15 -2.30 -0.38
N LYS A 145 8.50 -3.39 -1.07
CA LYS A 145 9.90 -3.79 -1.30
C LYS A 145 10.57 -2.93 -2.38
N ALA A 146 9.87 -2.67 -3.48
CA ALA A 146 10.35 -1.86 -4.58
C ALA A 146 10.50 -0.39 -4.18
N LEU A 147 9.53 0.14 -3.41
CA LEU A 147 9.49 1.53 -2.94
C LEU A 147 9.45 1.58 -1.39
N PRO A 148 10.58 1.36 -0.69
CA PRO A 148 10.63 1.40 0.78
C PRO A 148 10.20 2.75 1.35
N HIS A 149 10.49 3.84 0.63
CA HIS A 149 10.22 5.21 1.06
C HIS A 149 8.86 5.75 0.59
N GLY A 150 8.10 4.97 -0.19
CA GLY A 150 6.81 5.36 -0.77
C GLY A 150 6.95 5.86 -2.22
N ALA A 151 5.83 5.84 -2.95
CA ALA A 151 5.75 6.41 -4.30
C ALA A 151 5.62 7.94 -4.26
N ASP A 152 5.70 8.61 -5.42
CA ASP A 152 5.47 10.05 -5.54
C ASP A 152 4.07 10.52 -5.12
N ASP A 153 3.07 9.70 -5.41
CA ASP A 153 1.69 10.00 -5.02
C ASP A 153 1.41 9.70 -3.54
N GLU A 154 2.33 9.03 -2.84
CA GLU A 154 2.15 8.70 -1.43
C GLU A 154 2.63 9.84 -0.51
N PRO A 155 2.08 9.94 0.71
CA PRO A 155 2.63 10.86 1.69
C PRO A 155 4.13 10.60 1.91
N ILE A 156 4.94 11.64 1.70
CA ILE A 156 6.38 11.64 1.97
C ILE A 156 6.60 11.04 3.35
N ARG A 157 7.51 10.06 3.51
CA ARG A 157 7.79 9.41 4.80
C ARG A 157 8.94 10.11 5.50
N SER A 158 8.95 10.10 6.84
CA SER A 158 10.00 10.76 7.63
C SER A 158 11.37 10.09 7.54
N GLY A 159 11.41 8.78 7.24
CA GLY A 159 12.66 8.01 7.08
C GLY A 159 13.17 7.96 5.63
N ASP A 160 12.66 8.79 4.73
CA ASP A 160 13.18 8.95 3.37
C ASP A 160 14.38 9.92 3.40
N PRO A 161 15.58 9.55 2.91
CA PRO A 161 16.72 10.44 2.83
C PRO A 161 16.44 11.73 2.02
N SER A 162 15.54 11.64 1.03
CA SER A 162 15.12 12.75 0.17
C SER A 162 13.91 13.53 0.71
N ALA A 163 13.40 13.19 1.90
CA ALA A 163 12.17 13.77 2.45
C ALA A 163 12.20 15.30 2.52
N LEU A 164 13.34 15.89 2.91
CA LEU A 164 13.49 17.34 3.01
C LEU A 164 13.35 18.02 1.65
N GLN A 165 14.05 17.51 0.63
CA GLN A 165 14.01 18.04 -0.72
C GLN A 165 12.60 17.92 -1.30
N ARG A 166 11.96 16.76 -1.19
CA ARG A 166 10.58 16.54 -1.68
C ARG A 166 9.56 17.47 -0.99
N ILE A 167 9.72 17.75 0.31
CA ILE A 167 8.87 18.71 1.02
C ILE A 167 9.12 20.14 0.50
N MET A 168 10.39 20.52 0.25
CA MET A 168 10.72 21.83 -0.30
C MET A 168 10.12 22.04 -1.69
N THR A 169 10.31 21.09 -2.62
CA THR A 169 9.72 21.15 -3.96
C THR A 169 8.19 21.26 -3.88
N LYS A 170 7.55 20.49 -2.99
CA LYS A 170 6.10 20.59 -2.80
C LYS A 170 5.65 21.96 -2.28
N ILE A 171 6.45 22.62 -1.43
CA ILE A 171 6.16 23.99 -0.98
C ILE A 171 6.26 24.96 -2.15
N GLU A 172 7.29 24.84 -2.98
CA GLU A 172 7.50 25.67 -4.17
C GLU A 172 6.34 25.51 -5.18
N ASP A 173 5.94 24.28 -5.48
CA ASP A 173 4.80 23.99 -6.37
C ASP A 173 3.50 24.59 -5.85
N LEU A 174 3.24 24.47 -4.54
CA LEU A 174 2.06 25.07 -3.91
C LEU A 174 2.11 26.60 -3.95
N ALA A 175 3.29 27.21 -3.78
CA ALA A 175 3.47 28.65 -3.89
C ALA A 175 3.19 29.15 -5.31
N LEU A 176 3.77 28.49 -6.33
CA LEU A 176 3.51 28.80 -7.74
C LEU A 176 2.03 28.65 -8.09
N SER A 177 1.38 27.59 -7.60
CA SER A 177 -0.05 27.36 -7.78
C SER A 177 -0.89 28.48 -7.16
N ILE A 178 -0.55 28.94 -5.95
CA ILE A 178 -1.21 30.08 -5.30
C ILE A 178 -1.08 31.35 -6.14
N ASP A 179 0.10 31.62 -6.69
CA ASP A 179 0.31 32.84 -7.48
C ASP A 179 -0.44 32.80 -8.81
N LYS A 180 -0.47 31.65 -9.49
CA LYS A 180 -1.35 31.43 -10.65
C LYS A 180 -2.82 31.65 -10.32
N MET A 181 -3.31 31.11 -9.19
CA MET A 181 -4.70 31.28 -8.76
C MET A 181 -5.04 32.73 -8.39
N LYS A 182 -4.11 33.48 -7.76
CA LYS A 182 -4.29 34.92 -7.49
C LYS A 182 -4.37 35.73 -8.79
N ALA A 183 -3.50 35.43 -9.76
CA ALA A 183 -3.51 36.07 -11.07
C ALA A 183 -4.84 35.78 -11.79
N ALA A 184 -5.28 34.52 -11.80
CA ALA A 184 -6.58 34.11 -12.35
C ALA A 184 -7.75 34.85 -11.68
N ASN A 185 -7.77 34.95 -10.35
CA ASN A 185 -8.80 35.69 -9.62
C ASN A 185 -8.82 37.19 -9.95
N THR A 186 -7.65 37.79 -10.22
CA THR A 186 -7.56 39.19 -10.67
C THR A 186 -8.18 39.36 -12.05
N ILE A 187 -7.95 38.41 -12.96
CA ILE A 187 -8.52 38.38 -14.30
C ILE A 187 -10.04 38.21 -14.21
N ILE A 188 -10.53 37.22 -13.45
CA ILE A 188 -11.96 36.96 -13.25
C ILE A 188 -12.66 38.23 -12.76
N ARG A 189 -12.16 38.85 -11.68
CA ARG A 189 -12.77 40.08 -11.12
C ARG A 189 -12.78 41.25 -12.11
N ARG A 190 -11.79 41.34 -13.00
CA ARG A 190 -11.72 42.41 -14.02
C ARG A 190 -12.71 42.15 -15.15
N MET A 191 -12.75 40.92 -15.66
CA MET A 191 -13.60 40.52 -16.79
C MET A 191 -15.08 40.44 -16.40
N GLU A 192 -15.36 40.02 -15.16
CA GLU A 192 -16.72 40.02 -14.58
C GLU A 192 -17.28 41.44 -14.46
N LYS A 193 -16.48 42.42 -14.04
CA LYS A 193 -16.88 43.85 -14.07
C LYS A 193 -17.16 44.36 -15.48
N GLY A 194 -16.51 43.79 -16.49
CA GLY A 194 -16.72 44.13 -17.90
C GLY A 194 -17.88 43.37 -18.56
N GLY A 195 -18.59 42.50 -17.84
CA GLY A 195 -19.67 41.68 -18.40
C GLY A 195 -19.21 40.67 -19.45
N ALA A 196 -17.95 40.22 -19.39
CA ALA A 196 -17.41 39.28 -20.36
C ALA A 196 -18.06 37.89 -20.24
N ASP A 197 -18.12 37.18 -21.36
CA ASP A 197 -18.65 35.82 -21.42
C ASP A 197 -17.68 34.79 -20.76
N ASP A 198 -18.24 33.68 -20.28
CA ASP A 198 -17.51 32.63 -19.55
C ASP A 198 -16.39 32.03 -20.39
N ALA A 199 -16.62 31.83 -21.69
CA ALA A 199 -15.62 31.33 -22.63
C ALA A 199 -14.45 32.31 -22.81
N ALA A 200 -14.73 33.62 -22.83
CA ALA A 200 -13.71 34.66 -22.93
C ALA A 200 -12.87 34.76 -21.64
N MET A 201 -13.49 34.55 -20.47
CA MET A 201 -12.77 34.50 -19.19
C MET A 201 -11.83 33.30 -19.12
N ILE A 202 -12.29 32.11 -19.52
CA ILE A 202 -11.48 30.89 -19.52
C ILE A 202 -10.28 31.05 -20.44
N ALA A 203 -10.48 31.55 -21.67
CA ALA A 203 -9.38 31.79 -22.61
C ALA A 203 -8.34 32.78 -22.07
N ALA A 204 -8.79 33.88 -21.44
CA ALA A 204 -7.89 34.87 -20.85
C ALA A 204 -7.08 34.30 -19.67
N ILE A 205 -7.69 33.46 -18.83
CA ILE A 205 -7.00 32.79 -17.72
C ILE A 205 -5.94 31.83 -18.25
N VAL A 206 -6.30 30.96 -19.21
CA VAL A 206 -5.37 30.00 -19.82
C VAL A 206 -4.16 30.72 -20.43
N ALA A 207 -4.41 31.77 -21.22
CA ALA A 207 -3.36 32.53 -21.89
C ALA A 207 -2.39 33.26 -20.93
N GLN A 208 -2.89 33.79 -19.81
CA GLN A 208 -2.08 34.63 -18.91
C GLN A 208 -1.50 33.88 -17.71
N THR A 209 -2.08 32.75 -17.30
CA THR A 209 -1.66 32.01 -16.09
C THR A 209 -1.06 30.64 -16.39
N GLY A 210 -1.23 30.14 -17.62
CA GLY A 210 -0.78 28.80 -18.01
C GLY A 210 -1.50 27.67 -17.26
N LEU A 211 -2.68 27.94 -16.69
CA LEU A 211 -3.57 26.92 -16.15
C LEU A 211 -4.21 26.13 -17.30
N SER A 212 -4.49 24.84 -17.09
CA SER A 212 -5.24 24.07 -18.09
C SER A 212 -6.68 24.58 -18.19
N ALA A 213 -7.29 24.37 -19.36
CA ALA A 213 -8.66 24.79 -19.63
C ALA A 213 -9.65 24.22 -18.59
N ASP A 214 -9.47 22.96 -18.18
CA ASP A 214 -10.32 22.33 -17.16
C ASP A 214 -10.21 23.01 -15.79
N VAL A 215 -8.98 23.37 -15.38
CA VAL A 215 -8.77 24.07 -14.11
C VAL A 215 -9.36 25.48 -14.17
N ALA A 216 -9.16 26.19 -15.29
CA ALA A 216 -9.74 27.50 -15.51
C ALA A 216 -11.28 27.46 -15.48
N ALA A 217 -11.88 26.47 -16.15
CA ALA A 217 -13.33 26.27 -16.18
C ALA A 217 -13.93 26.07 -14.78
N ARG A 218 -13.27 25.31 -13.90
CA ARG A 218 -13.74 25.10 -12.51
C ARG A 218 -13.80 26.36 -11.67
N GLY A 219 -12.99 27.37 -11.98
CA GLY A 219 -13.01 28.66 -11.29
C GLY A 219 -14.00 29.65 -11.90
N VAL A 220 -14.29 29.52 -13.19
CA VAL A 220 -15.20 30.42 -13.91
C VAL A 220 -16.63 29.89 -13.81
N VAL A 221 -16.90 28.68 -14.29
CA VAL A 221 -18.26 28.10 -14.35
C VAL A 221 -18.75 27.79 -12.94
N LEU A 222 -19.79 28.52 -12.51
CA LEU A 222 -20.43 28.31 -11.22
C LEU A 222 -21.20 26.99 -11.23
N ALA A 223 -20.93 26.14 -10.24
CA ALA A 223 -21.84 25.04 -9.91
C ALA A 223 -23.04 25.57 -9.11
N ASP A 224 -24.16 24.82 -9.09
CA ASP A 224 -25.42 25.23 -8.43
C ASP A 224 -25.26 25.63 -6.95
N TRP A 225 -24.27 25.08 -6.25
CA TRP A 225 -23.97 25.34 -4.84
C TRP A 225 -22.97 26.48 -4.60
N GLN A 226 -22.37 27.04 -5.65
CA GLN A 226 -21.38 28.10 -5.56
C GLN A 226 -22.03 29.47 -5.68
N TRP A 227 -21.62 30.39 -4.81
CA TRP A 227 -22.16 31.76 -4.76
C TRP A 227 -21.21 32.81 -5.38
N LYS A 228 -20.00 32.40 -5.77
CA LYS A 228 -19.00 33.30 -6.38
C LYS A 228 -18.03 32.54 -7.28
N ARG A 229 -17.61 33.19 -8.37
CA ARG A 229 -16.55 32.71 -9.26
C ARG A 229 -15.18 32.92 -8.60
N GLY A 230 -14.24 32.03 -8.90
CA GLY A 230 -12.84 32.15 -8.52
C GLY A 230 -12.27 30.94 -7.78
N PHE A 231 -10.97 31.04 -7.50
CA PHE A 231 -10.18 30.01 -6.84
C PHE A 231 -9.96 30.32 -5.37
N ASP A 232 -10.15 29.34 -4.49
CA ASP A 232 -9.74 29.44 -3.09
C ASP A 232 -8.29 29.01 -2.91
N THR A 233 -7.52 29.80 -2.16
CA THR A 233 -6.12 29.54 -1.83
C THR A 233 -5.92 29.16 -0.36
N SER A 234 -6.99 29.17 0.44
CA SER A 234 -6.93 28.94 1.89
C SER A 234 -6.42 27.54 2.22
N GLY A 235 -6.88 26.53 1.49
CA GLY A 235 -6.39 25.14 1.61
C GLY A 235 -4.88 25.03 1.34
N ASN A 236 -4.42 25.55 0.20
CA ASN A 236 -3.00 25.51 -0.18
C ASN A 236 -2.12 26.25 0.85
N ARG A 237 -2.56 27.40 1.35
CA ARG A 237 -1.85 28.15 2.41
C ARG A 237 -1.78 27.39 3.73
N ALA A 238 -2.86 26.71 4.12
CA ALA A 238 -2.86 25.86 5.30
C ALA A 238 -1.89 24.68 5.15
N GLU A 239 -1.83 24.08 3.96
CA GLU A 239 -0.89 23.01 3.65
C GLU A 239 0.57 23.48 3.68
N ILE A 240 0.88 24.64 3.10
CA ILE A 240 2.23 25.25 3.19
C ILE A 240 2.67 25.42 4.66
N ARG A 241 1.79 25.94 5.52
CA ARG A 241 2.09 26.08 6.97
C ARG A 241 2.37 24.72 7.63
N ARG A 242 1.60 23.68 7.29
CA ARG A 242 1.84 22.31 7.77
C ARG A 242 3.17 21.77 7.28
N LEU A 243 3.52 21.96 6.01
CA LEU A 243 4.78 21.50 5.43
C LEU A 243 5.99 22.22 6.03
N HIS A 244 5.91 23.52 6.32
CA HIS A 244 6.96 24.23 7.05
C HIS A 244 7.16 23.71 8.48
N SER A 245 6.06 23.50 9.22
CA SER A 245 6.13 22.91 10.57
C SER A 245 6.77 21.52 10.53
N ARG A 246 6.39 20.73 9.52
CA ARG A 246 6.95 19.41 9.27
C ARG A 246 8.44 19.45 8.92
N LEU A 247 8.85 20.36 8.04
CA LEU A 247 10.26 20.55 7.65
C LEU A 247 11.12 20.89 8.88
N LYS A 248 10.66 21.82 9.73
CA LYS A 248 11.33 22.15 10.99
C LYS A 248 11.46 20.93 11.92
N SER A 249 10.41 20.11 12.00
CA SER A 249 10.44 18.90 12.84
C SER A 249 11.44 17.85 12.34
N LEU A 250 11.55 17.68 11.01
CA LEU A 250 12.48 16.74 10.39
C LEU A 250 13.93 17.23 10.48
N ALA A 251 14.17 18.53 10.25
CA ALA A 251 15.48 19.14 10.41
C ALA A 251 16.01 18.96 11.85
N ARG A 252 15.18 19.26 12.87
CA ARG A 252 15.54 19.04 14.27
C ARG A 252 15.81 17.57 14.60
N MET A 253 15.09 16.65 13.95
CA MET A 253 15.30 15.22 14.13
C MET A 253 16.63 14.75 13.52
N GLN A 254 17.02 15.31 12.36
CA GLN A 254 18.27 14.98 11.68
C GLN A 254 19.50 15.60 12.37
N GLU A 255 19.40 16.85 12.82
CA GLU A 255 20.45 17.54 13.58
C GLU A 255 20.82 16.79 14.86
N ARG A 256 19.82 16.20 15.53
CA ARG A 256 20.03 15.45 16.77
C ARG A 256 20.77 14.13 16.56
N GLY A 257 20.70 13.55 15.35
CA GLY A 257 21.37 12.31 15.00
C GLY A 257 20.86 11.09 15.78
N ASN A 258 21.60 9.98 15.67
CA ASN A 258 21.31 8.78 16.44
C ASN A 258 21.83 8.96 17.87
N GLU A 259 20.93 9.03 18.84
CA GLU A 259 21.28 9.03 20.26
C GLU A 259 21.03 7.63 20.84
N SER A 260 22.08 7.03 21.41
CA SER A 260 21.98 5.82 22.21
C SER A 260 22.18 6.17 23.68
N GLN A 261 21.19 5.89 24.51
CA GLN A 261 21.27 6.07 25.95
C GLN A 261 21.08 4.73 26.66
N THR A 262 22.06 4.35 27.46
CA THR A 262 21.96 3.18 28.33
C THR A 262 21.46 3.62 29.70
N VAL A 263 20.29 3.13 30.10
CA VAL A 263 19.70 3.42 31.41
C VAL A 263 19.75 2.14 32.25
N LYS A 264 20.42 2.20 33.40
CA LYS A 264 20.41 1.11 34.38
C LYS A 264 19.06 1.07 35.07
N THR A 265 18.36 -0.06 34.99
CA THR A 265 17.10 -0.31 35.68
C THR A 265 17.21 -1.57 36.56
N GLY A 266 16.24 -1.81 37.44
CA GLY A 266 16.20 -3.02 38.28
C GLY A 266 16.16 -4.35 37.51
N ILE A 267 15.83 -4.31 36.21
CA ILE A 267 15.77 -5.48 35.29
C ILE A 267 17.10 -5.66 34.51
N GLY A 268 18.07 -4.76 34.71
CA GLY A 268 19.33 -4.70 33.98
C GLY A 268 19.53 -3.38 33.23
N ALA A 269 20.62 -3.28 32.47
CA ALA A 269 20.87 -2.15 31.59
C ALA A 269 19.94 -2.22 30.37
N VAL A 270 18.99 -1.30 30.26
CA VAL A 270 18.11 -1.15 29.10
C VAL A 270 18.76 -0.15 28.15
N GLU A 271 18.95 -0.55 26.91
CA GLU A 271 19.48 0.31 25.87
C GLU A 271 18.33 0.98 25.11
N ILE A 272 18.32 2.30 25.12
CA ILE A 272 17.38 3.14 24.39
C ILE A 272 18.12 3.69 23.18
N ILE A 273 17.70 3.28 21.99
CA ILE A 273 18.29 3.72 20.73
C ILE A 273 17.27 4.58 19.99
N GLU A 274 17.55 5.87 19.85
CA GLU A 274 16.88 6.74 18.89
C GLU A 274 17.49 6.51 17.51
N ASN A 275 16.89 5.60 16.74
CA ASN A 275 17.34 5.29 15.37
C ASN A 275 16.63 6.22 14.38
N VAL A 276 17.32 7.29 13.98
CA VAL A 276 16.81 8.26 12.99
C VAL A 276 16.64 7.61 11.62
N GLY A 277 17.55 6.71 11.23
CA GLY A 277 17.49 6.00 9.95
C GLY A 277 16.23 5.15 9.79
N MET A 278 15.77 4.47 10.84
CA MET A 278 14.50 3.75 10.83
C MET A 278 13.30 4.61 11.22
N ALA A 279 13.55 5.85 11.66
CA ALA A 279 12.59 6.71 12.34
C ALA A 279 11.90 5.97 13.52
N ARG A 280 12.67 5.30 14.38
CA ARG A 280 12.16 4.50 15.51
C ARG A 280 12.95 4.77 16.79
N ILE A 281 12.23 4.77 17.91
CA ILE A 281 12.81 4.62 19.25
C ILE A 281 12.74 3.13 19.56
N GLN A 282 13.89 2.52 19.82
CA GLN A 282 14.04 1.12 20.15
C GLN A 282 14.45 0.97 21.61
N LEU A 283 13.81 0.05 22.31
CA LEU A 283 14.15 -0.36 23.67
C LEU A 283 14.61 -1.82 23.62
N ILE A 284 15.89 -2.03 23.91
CA ILE A 284 16.51 -3.34 23.94
C ILE A 284 16.72 -3.74 25.40
N PHE A 285 16.15 -4.89 25.75
CA PHE A 285 16.26 -5.48 27.08
C PHE A 285 17.21 -6.67 27.02
N PRO A 286 18.03 -6.90 28.05
CA PRO A 286 19.01 -8.01 28.07
C PRO A 286 18.33 -9.39 28.10
N ALA A 287 17.13 -9.46 28.67
CA ALA A 287 16.30 -10.65 28.72
C ALA A 287 14.83 -10.29 28.44
N LYS A 288 13.99 -11.31 28.28
CA LYS A 288 12.54 -11.13 28.12
C LYS A 288 11.98 -10.38 29.35
N PRO A 289 11.40 -9.17 29.17
CA PRO A 289 10.81 -8.44 30.29
C PRO A 289 9.63 -9.20 30.89
N ASP A 290 9.37 -8.95 32.16
CA ASP A 290 8.24 -9.49 32.92
C ASP A 290 6.89 -8.99 32.36
N GLU A 291 5.78 -9.61 32.79
CA GLU A 291 4.46 -9.27 32.25
C GLU A 291 4.04 -7.82 32.54
N ALA A 292 4.40 -7.25 33.69
CA ALA A 292 4.04 -5.88 34.05
C ALA A 292 4.75 -4.89 33.11
N THR A 293 6.06 -5.06 32.90
CA THR A 293 6.83 -4.26 31.95
C THR A 293 6.29 -4.39 30.52
N ARG A 294 5.96 -5.60 30.07
CA ARG A 294 5.37 -5.82 28.72
C ARG A 294 4.02 -5.13 28.57
N ARG A 295 3.20 -5.11 29.62
CA ARG A 295 1.92 -4.41 29.63
C ARG A 295 2.11 -2.89 29.59
N ALA A 296 3.05 -2.35 30.36
CA ALA A 296 3.41 -0.93 30.34
C ALA A 296 3.92 -0.48 28.96
N LEU A 297 4.78 -1.28 28.32
CA LEU A 297 5.28 -1.03 26.96
C LEU A 297 4.13 -0.97 25.94
N LYS A 298 3.23 -1.96 25.96
CA LYS A 298 2.06 -2.00 25.06
C LYS A 298 1.11 -0.84 25.30
N ALA A 299 0.85 -0.48 26.57
CA ALA A 299 0.00 0.65 26.94
C ALA A 299 0.57 1.99 26.43
N ASN A 300 1.90 2.12 26.40
CA ASN A 300 2.61 3.28 25.85
C ASN A 300 2.89 3.15 24.33
N GLY A 301 2.27 2.19 23.64
CA GLY A 301 2.30 2.08 22.18
C GLY A 301 3.57 1.47 21.58
N PHE A 302 4.43 0.86 22.40
CA PHE A 302 5.57 0.09 21.91
C PHE A 302 5.11 -1.27 21.37
N ARG A 303 5.70 -1.69 20.24
CA ARG A 303 5.45 -3.00 19.63
C ARG A 303 6.76 -3.79 19.53
N TRP A 304 6.70 -5.06 19.89
CA TRP A 304 7.83 -5.98 19.74
C TRP A 304 8.12 -6.23 18.26
N LEU A 305 9.37 -6.06 17.85
CA LEU A 305 9.85 -6.43 16.51
C LEU A 305 10.86 -7.58 16.62
N PRO A 306 10.47 -8.82 16.27
CA PRO A 306 11.33 -10.00 16.41
C PRO A 306 12.66 -9.90 15.66
N SER A 307 12.67 -9.30 14.47
CA SER A 307 13.88 -9.19 13.63
C SER A 307 14.96 -8.27 14.21
N GLN A 308 14.60 -7.38 15.14
CA GLN A 308 15.52 -6.46 15.80
C GLN A 308 15.71 -6.79 17.29
N GLY A 309 14.99 -7.80 17.80
CA GLY A 309 15.00 -8.11 19.24
C GLY A 309 14.60 -6.93 20.14
N ALA A 310 13.80 -5.98 19.62
CA ALA A 310 13.55 -4.70 20.28
C ALA A 310 12.07 -4.34 20.36
N TRP A 311 11.69 -3.62 21.40
CA TRP A 311 10.41 -2.92 21.48
C TRP A 311 10.53 -1.57 20.79
N GLN A 312 9.71 -1.30 19.78
CA GLN A 312 9.85 -0.09 18.97
C GLN A 312 8.58 0.74 18.90
N ARG A 313 8.78 2.06 18.74
CA ARG A 313 7.74 3.05 18.45
C ARG A 313 8.29 4.09 17.45
N HIS A 314 7.40 4.80 16.74
CA HIS A 314 7.81 5.92 15.86
C HIS A 314 8.56 6.99 16.66
N ILE A 315 9.67 7.49 16.10
CA ILE A 315 10.43 8.59 16.69
C ILE A 315 9.62 9.88 16.53
N ASN A 316 9.13 10.39 17.65
CA ASN A 316 8.52 11.71 17.78
C ASN A 316 8.56 12.12 19.26
N GLU A 317 8.20 13.37 19.56
CA GLU A 317 8.25 13.88 20.94
C GLU A 317 7.38 13.06 21.90
N ALA A 318 6.19 12.64 21.45
CA ALA A 318 5.33 11.76 22.24
C ALA A 318 5.94 10.37 22.46
N GLY A 319 6.76 9.88 21.53
CA GLY A 319 7.49 8.62 21.63
C GLY A 319 8.63 8.71 22.64
N ARG A 320 9.35 9.82 22.68
CA ARG A 320 10.39 10.09 23.69
C ARG A 320 9.79 10.16 25.08
N TRP A 321 8.73 10.94 25.23
CA TRP A 321 8.01 11.03 26.50
C TRP A 321 7.45 9.67 26.94
N ALA A 322 6.98 8.86 26.00
CA ALA A 322 6.55 7.50 26.28
C ALA A 322 7.70 6.58 26.73
N ALA A 323 8.87 6.68 26.11
CA ALA A 323 10.07 5.97 26.55
C ALA A 323 10.43 6.40 27.99
N GLU A 324 10.54 7.70 28.26
CA GLU A 324 10.82 8.23 29.61
C GLU A 324 9.82 7.72 30.65
N ARG A 325 8.53 7.70 30.32
CA ARG A 325 7.48 7.19 31.22
C ARG A 325 7.63 5.72 31.53
N VAL A 326 7.90 4.90 30.51
CA VAL A 326 8.13 3.47 30.70
C VAL A 326 9.37 3.26 31.56
N MET A 327 10.45 4.00 31.30
CA MET A 327 11.67 3.90 32.10
C MET A 327 11.46 4.33 33.55
N LYS A 328 10.72 5.41 33.79
CA LYS A 328 10.35 5.84 35.15
C LYS A 328 9.52 4.77 35.88
N ALA A 329 8.57 4.13 35.20
CA ALA A 329 7.76 3.06 35.79
C ALA A 329 8.63 1.85 36.16
N ILE A 330 9.51 1.41 35.26
CA ILE A 330 10.39 0.25 35.49
C ILE A 330 11.43 0.53 36.59
N SER A 331 12.00 1.74 36.63
CA SER A 331 12.96 2.11 37.68
C SER A 331 12.31 2.24 39.06
N ALA A 332 11.04 2.63 39.14
CA ALA A 332 10.31 2.72 40.40
C ALA A 332 9.96 1.33 40.97
N GLU A 333 9.60 0.37 40.12
CA GLU A 333 9.30 -1.02 40.54
C GLU A 333 10.53 -1.78 41.01
N GLY A 334 11.74 -1.42 40.55
CA GLY A 334 13.00 -2.03 41.02
C GLY A 334 13.56 -1.43 42.32
N ALA A 335 12.95 -0.36 42.86
CA ALA A 335 13.37 0.32 44.08
C ALA A 335 12.45 0.03 45.29
N ALA A 336 11.38 -0.74 45.08
CA ALA A 336 10.44 -1.23 46.09
C ALA A 336 10.74 -2.70 46.41
#